data_AF-A0A7X1NUB4-F1
#
_entry.id   AF-A0A7X1NUB4-F1
#
_cell.length_a   1.000
_cell.length_b   1.000
_cell.length_c   1.000
_cell.angle_alpha   90.00
_cell.angle_beta   90.00
_cell.angle_gamma   90.00
#
_symmetry.space_group_name_H-M   'P 1'
#
loop_
_entity.id
_entity.type
_entity.pdbx_description
1 polymer ?
#
loop_
_entity_poly.entity_id
_entity_poly.type
_entity_poly.pdbx_seq_one_letter_code
_entity_poly.pdbx_strand_id
1 'polypeptide(L)'
;MTHRLASTLFFMLLASSAHAQSGPNSSLVSAQFTPDAVIVTDRTAVNEFAGALREAAALAGGTCQKSEYVVWPESRDNLAEQFQDGLGALGYTLTLLDETDDKDGYVAAFRLAGTGKTPLAGLWADDGDGVVLGWCTLSAGAAAPRTSPAAPAPRPAAAPVPTPQVSAIQSGKYGCTETQPRLVNGSWQFEFQSRGVVQLQADGRYVDPFGVAGRYGLNAARTVATFSGGALGGGTATPIEGEVGRLRVVIPTASGERRWTCGRM
;
A
#
# COMPACT_ATOMS: atom_id res chain seq x y z
N MET A 1 25.32 33.54 63.65
CA MET A 1 24.38 34.65 63.38
C MET A 1 24.12 34.64 61.87
N THR A 2 23.01 34.02 61.43
CA THR A 2 21.76 34.68 60.96
C THR A 2 21.94 35.30 59.56
N HIS A 3 21.10 35.14 58.53
CA HIS A 3 19.87 34.40 58.26
C HIS A 3 19.63 34.44 56.72
N ARG A 4 19.07 33.35 56.17
CA ARG A 4 18.01 33.22 55.15
C ARG A 4 17.82 34.28 54.02
N LEU A 5 17.59 33.77 52.80
CA LEU A 5 16.42 34.01 51.92
C LEU A 5 16.62 33.12 50.66
N ALA A 6 16.12 31.88 50.59
CA ALA A 6 14.74 31.50 50.28
C ALA A 6 14.19 32.23 49.03
N SER A 7 14.46 31.69 47.84
CA SER A 7 13.71 32.03 46.63
C SER A 7 13.18 30.73 46.01
N THR A 8 12.00 30.37 46.49
CA THR A 8 11.17 29.27 46.01
C THR A 8 10.45 29.76 44.74
N LEU A 9 10.93 29.37 43.56
CA LEU A 9 10.18 29.54 42.32
C LEU A 9 9.83 28.16 41.75
N PHE A 10 8.60 27.81 42.08
CA PHE A 10 7.77 26.70 41.67
C PHE A 10 7.76 26.58 40.13
N PHE A 11 8.60 25.69 39.58
CA PHE A 11 8.48 25.25 38.19
C PHE A 11 7.28 24.30 38.10
N MET A 12 6.14 24.83 37.65
CA MET A 12 4.97 24.03 37.30
C MET A 12 5.37 23.00 36.23
N LEU A 13 5.31 21.72 36.61
CA LEU A 13 5.23 20.59 35.68
C LEU A 13 3.97 20.78 34.81
N LEU A 14 4.15 21.23 33.57
CA LEU A 14 3.20 20.91 32.50
C LEU A 14 3.43 19.45 32.10
N ALA A 15 2.75 18.54 32.79
CA ALA A 15 2.52 17.19 32.28
C ALA A 15 1.56 17.32 31.09
N SER A 16 2.11 17.54 29.90
CA SER A 16 1.38 17.37 28.65
C SER A 16 0.99 15.90 28.55
N SER A 17 -0.24 15.57 28.93
CA SER A 17 -0.88 14.30 28.58
C SER A 17 -0.99 14.24 27.07
N ALA A 18 0.06 13.76 26.40
CA ALA A 18 -0.04 13.29 25.04
C ALA A 18 -1.05 12.13 25.07
N HIS A 19 -2.30 12.43 24.71
CA HIS A 19 -3.25 11.38 24.37
C HIS A 19 -2.60 10.58 23.24
N ALA A 20 -2.21 9.34 23.54
CA ALA A 20 -1.94 8.35 22.51
C ALA A 20 -3.20 8.30 21.64
N GLN A 21 -3.16 8.93 20.48
CA GLN A 21 -4.27 8.88 19.53
C GLN A 21 -4.48 7.42 19.22
N SER A 22 -5.70 6.92 19.41
CA SER A 22 -6.02 5.52 19.17
C SER A 22 -6.40 5.38 17.69
N GLY A 23 -5.85 4.39 16.97
CA GLY A 23 -6.11 4.22 15.54
C GLY A 23 -7.54 3.79 15.20
N PRO A 24 -7.87 3.61 13.92
CA PRO A 24 -9.19 3.20 13.51
C PRO A 24 -9.53 1.79 14.04
N ASN A 25 -10.82 1.56 14.31
CA ASN A 25 -11.31 0.25 14.72
C ASN A 25 -11.61 -0.61 13.50
N SER A 26 -11.23 -1.88 13.56
CA SER A 26 -11.68 -2.84 12.55
C SER A 26 -13.19 -3.06 12.66
N SER A 27 -13.83 -3.22 11.51
CA SER A 27 -15.23 -3.59 11.35
C SER A 27 -15.44 -5.11 11.20
N LEU A 28 -14.35 -5.88 11.12
CA LEU A 28 -14.37 -7.34 11.00
C LEU A 28 -14.02 -8.04 12.31
N VAL A 29 -13.09 -7.46 13.06
CA VAL A 29 -12.70 -7.94 14.38
C VAL A 29 -12.80 -6.80 15.38
N SER A 30 -13.02 -7.11 16.65
CA SER A 30 -13.03 -6.11 17.72
C SER A 30 -11.60 -5.69 18.10
N ALA A 31 -10.82 -5.24 17.11
CA ALA A 31 -9.45 -4.77 17.24
C ALA A 31 -9.35 -3.29 16.88
N GLN A 32 -8.35 -2.63 17.46
CA GLN A 32 -7.95 -1.29 17.08
C GLN A 32 -6.60 -1.35 16.38
N PHE A 33 -6.50 -0.67 15.24
CA PHE A 33 -5.22 -0.53 14.54
C PHE A 33 -4.35 0.55 15.20
N THR A 34 -3.08 0.60 14.80
CA THR A 34 -2.17 1.66 15.20
C THR A 34 -2.64 3.02 14.66
N PRO A 35 -2.21 4.14 15.25
CA PRO A 35 -2.80 5.47 15.01
C PRO A 35 -2.61 6.00 13.58
N ASP A 36 -1.61 5.47 12.90
CA ASP A 36 -1.21 5.77 11.53
C ASP A 36 -1.89 4.90 10.46
N ALA A 37 -2.64 3.88 10.89
CA ALA A 37 -3.43 3.06 9.98
C ALA A 37 -4.61 3.85 9.39
N VAL A 38 -4.93 3.58 8.12
CA VAL A 38 -6.04 4.20 7.40
C VAL A 38 -6.96 3.13 6.82
N ILE A 39 -8.24 3.14 7.19
CA ILE A 39 -9.23 2.27 6.54
C ILE A 39 -9.59 2.86 5.17
N VAL A 40 -9.37 2.09 4.12
CA VAL A 40 -9.68 2.48 2.75
C VAL A 40 -11.09 2.01 2.40
N THR A 41 -11.97 2.97 2.09
CA THR A 41 -13.37 2.71 1.71
C THR A 41 -13.67 3.04 0.25
N ASP A 42 -12.72 3.67 -0.46
CA ASP A 42 -12.83 3.93 -1.89
C ASP A 42 -12.74 2.61 -2.67
N ARG A 43 -13.87 2.20 -3.27
CA ARG A 43 -13.98 0.96 -4.04
C ARG A 43 -13.07 0.91 -5.26
N THR A 44 -12.82 2.06 -5.88
CA THR A 44 -11.96 2.13 -7.07
C THR A 44 -10.52 1.90 -6.67
N ALA A 45 -10.08 2.49 -5.54
CA ALA A 45 -8.73 2.35 -5.03
C ALA A 45 -8.37 0.91 -4.63
N VAL A 46 -9.36 0.11 -4.20
CA VAL A 46 -9.13 -1.27 -3.74
C VAL A 46 -9.48 -2.34 -4.76
N ASN A 47 -9.95 -2.00 -5.96
CA ASN A 47 -10.55 -3.01 -6.86
C ASN A 47 -9.57 -4.12 -7.28
N GLU A 48 -8.33 -3.77 -7.61
CA GLU A 48 -7.30 -4.72 -8.00
C GLU A 48 -6.88 -5.60 -6.81
N PHE A 49 -6.62 -4.96 -5.67
CA PHE A 49 -6.28 -5.66 -4.43
C PHE A 49 -7.44 -6.54 -3.90
N ALA A 50 -8.69 -6.16 -4.17
CA ALA A 50 -9.86 -6.97 -3.92
C ALA A 50 -9.92 -8.24 -4.78
N GLY A 51 -9.31 -8.22 -5.98
CA GLY A 51 -9.06 -9.40 -6.79
C GLY A 51 -8.19 -10.41 -6.05
N ALA A 52 -6.99 -9.99 -5.65
CA ALA A 52 -6.03 -10.83 -4.93
C ALA A 52 -6.59 -11.33 -3.58
N LEU A 53 -7.35 -10.49 -2.85
CA LEU A 53 -8.01 -10.91 -1.60
C LEU A 53 -9.02 -12.06 -1.82
N ARG A 54 -9.74 -12.09 -2.95
CA ARG A 54 -10.66 -13.20 -3.26
C ARG A 54 -9.91 -14.50 -3.54
N GLU A 55 -8.72 -14.42 -4.12
CA GLU A 55 -7.84 -15.57 -4.31
C GLU A 55 -7.32 -16.10 -2.97
N ALA A 56 -6.86 -15.21 -2.09
CA ALA A 56 -6.51 -15.57 -0.71
C ALA A 56 -7.68 -16.23 0.04
N ALA A 57 -8.91 -15.75 -0.15
CA ALA A 57 -10.11 -16.37 0.42
C ALA A 57 -10.37 -17.79 -0.13
N ALA A 58 -10.16 -18.01 -1.43
CA ALA A 58 -10.27 -19.33 -2.04
C ALA A 58 -9.19 -20.29 -1.53
N LEU A 59 -7.94 -19.82 -1.37
CA LEU A 59 -6.84 -20.58 -0.74
C LEU A 59 -7.17 -20.95 0.71
N ALA A 60 -7.82 -20.04 1.44
CA ALA A 60 -8.28 -20.29 2.81
C ALA A 60 -9.46 -21.28 2.90
N GLY A 61 -10.01 -21.71 1.75
CA GLY A 61 -11.09 -22.69 1.65
C GLY A 61 -12.49 -22.09 1.77
N GLY A 62 -12.67 -20.81 1.44
CA GLY A 62 -13.97 -20.15 1.52
C GLY A 62 -14.20 -19.09 0.44
N THR A 63 -15.27 -18.33 0.62
CA THR A 63 -15.57 -17.17 -0.23
C THR A 63 -15.68 -15.91 0.63
N CYS A 64 -15.09 -14.84 0.12
CA CYS A 64 -15.02 -13.53 0.77
C CYS A 64 -16.42 -12.89 0.86
N GLN A 65 -16.91 -12.62 2.07
CA GLN A 65 -18.25 -12.04 2.30
C GLN A 65 -18.20 -10.54 2.58
N LYS A 66 -17.50 -10.16 3.64
CA LYS A 66 -17.32 -8.76 4.04
C LYS A 66 -15.84 -8.47 4.10
N SER A 67 -15.37 -7.52 3.29
CA SER A 67 -13.97 -7.11 3.22
C SER A 67 -13.71 -5.77 3.91
N GLU A 68 -12.49 -5.61 4.39
CA GLU A 68 -11.94 -4.38 4.91
C GLU A 68 -10.51 -4.23 4.37
N TYR A 69 -10.10 -2.99 4.12
CA TYR A 69 -8.80 -2.65 3.58
C TYR A 69 -8.18 -1.58 4.45
N VAL A 70 -6.92 -1.78 4.81
CA VAL A 70 -6.18 -0.91 5.71
C VAL A 70 -4.83 -0.62 5.08
N VAL A 71 -4.41 0.63 5.14
CA VAL A 71 -3.12 1.07 4.64
C VAL A 71 -2.34 1.73 5.76
N TRP A 72 -1.07 1.38 5.89
CA TRP A 72 -0.07 2.14 6.61
C TRP A 72 0.80 2.87 5.60
N PRO A 73 0.78 4.21 5.58
CA PRO A 73 1.54 5.00 4.60
C PRO A 73 3.07 4.89 4.72
N GLU A 74 3.57 4.29 5.80
CA GLU A 74 4.99 4.04 6.05
C GLU A 74 5.15 2.59 6.50
N SER A 75 6.07 1.85 5.87
CA SER A 75 6.46 0.52 6.35
C SER A 75 7.31 0.62 7.61
N ARG A 76 7.22 -0.39 8.48
CA ARG A 76 7.98 -0.50 9.73
C ARG A 76 8.31 -1.96 10.04
N ASP A 77 9.54 -2.20 10.50
CA ASP A 77 10.12 -3.52 10.73
C ASP A 77 9.28 -4.48 11.62
N ASN A 78 8.42 -3.95 12.49
CA ASN A 78 7.65 -4.73 13.46
C ASN A 78 6.12 -4.64 13.28
N LEU A 79 5.63 -4.04 12.20
CA LEU A 79 4.20 -3.84 12.01
C LEU A 79 3.45 -5.17 11.82
N ALA A 80 4.02 -6.10 11.05
CA ALA A 80 3.47 -7.43 10.84
C ALA A 80 3.44 -8.25 12.13
N GLU A 81 4.50 -8.18 12.94
CA GLU A 81 4.57 -8.83 14.26
C GLU A 81 3.52 -8.26 15.22
N GLN A 82 3.41 -6.93 15.32
CA GLN A 82 2.38 -6.28 16.15
C GLN A 82 0.97 -6.66 15.73
N PHE A 83 0.72 -6.77 14.42
CA PHE A 83 -0.56 -7.23 13.90
C PHE A 83 -0.85 -8.68 14.33
N GLN A 84 0.11 -9.58 14.19
CA GLN A 84 -0.02 -10.98 14.61
C GLN A 84 -0.25 -11.12 16.12
N ASP A 85 0.49 -10.38 16.94
CA ASP A 85 0.32 -10.35 18.39
C ASP A 85 -1.06 -9.85 18.79
N GLY A 86 -1.55 -8.78 18.13
CA GLY A 86 -2.90 -8.26 18.34
C GLY A 86 -3.99 -9.29 18.03
N LEU A 87 -3.81 -10.08 16.96
CA LEU A 87 -4.73 -11.17 16.62
C LEU A 87 -4.67 -12.31 17.63
N GLY A 88 -3.47 -12.66 18.10
CA GLY A 88 -3.25 -13.66 19.15
C GLY A 88 -3.94 -13.28 20.46
N ALA A 89 -3.80 -12.01 20.87
CA ALA A 89 -4.47 -11.46 22.06
C ALA A 89 -6.00 -11.49 21.94
N LEU A 90 -6.51 -11.40 20.71
CA LEU A 90 -7.95 -11.55 20.43
C LEU A 90 -8.39 -13.01 20.34
N GLY A 91 -7.48 -13.99 20.40
CA GLY A 91 -7.78 -15.41 20.31
C GLY A 91 -7.95 -15.94 18.88
N TYR A 92 -7.37 -15.26 17.90
CA TYR A 92 -7.18 -15.80 16.56
C TYR A 92 -5.81 -16.48 16.46
N THR A 93 -5.77 -17.55 15.67
CA THR A 93 -4.53 -18.18 15.20
C THR A 93 -4.38 -17.84 13.73
N LEU A 94 -3.24 -17.27 13.37
CA LEU A 94 -2.86 -17.02 11.98
C LEU A 94 -2.21 -18.28 11.41
N THR A 95 -2.64 -18.68 10.22
CA THR A 95 -2.00 -19.71 9.40
C THR A 95 -1.62 -19.09 8.07
N LEU A 96 -0.33 -19.06 7.79
CA LEU A 96 0.18 -18.62 6.51
C LEU A 96 -0.19 -19.65 5.43
N LEU A 97 -0.73 -19.18 4.32
CA LEU A 97 -1.20 -20.02 3.21
C LEU A 97 -0.25 -19.93 2.02
N ASP A 98 0.28 -18.73 1.79
CA ASP A 98 1.22 -18.43 0.73
C ASP A 98 2.06 -17.21 1.14
N GLU A 99 3.30 -17.15 0.70
CA GLU A 99 4.19 -16.01 0.92
C GLU A 99 5.14 -15.83 -0.25
N THR A 100 5.46 -14.57 -0.53
CA THR A 100 6.50 -14.18 -1.47
C THR A 100 7.26 -13.04 -0.82
N ASP A 101 8.56 -13.25 -0.66
CA ASP A 101 9.50 -12.27 -0.13
C ASP A 101 10.61 -12.10 -1.17
N ASP A 102 10.67 -10.93 -1.78
CA ASP A 102 11.70 -10.59 -2.74
C ASP A 102 12.16 -9.13 -2.59
N LYS A 103 12.90 -8.64 -3.59
CA LYS A 103 13.52 -7.30 -3.53
C LYS A 103 12.49 -6.18 -3.69
N ASP A 104 11.32 -6.51 -4.21
CA ASP A 104 10.26 -5.59 -4.59
C ASP A 104 9.16 -5.54 -3.52
N GLY A 105 9.19 -6.47 -2.55
CA GLY A 105 8.39 -6.40 -1.33
C GLY A 105 8.09 -7.76 -0.71
N TYR A 106 7.25 -7.73 0.30
CA TYR A 106 6.72 -8.89 1.00
C TYR A 106 5.20 -8.98 0.79
N VAL A 107 4.72 -10.10 0.27
CA VAL A 107 3.29 -10.41 0.11
C VAL A 107 2.97 -11.73 0.79
N ALA A 108 1.93 -11.75 1.62
CA ALA A 108 1.51 -12.94 2.34
C ALA A 108 0.00 -13.12 2.33
N ALA A 109 -0.47 -14.30 1.93
CA ALA A 109 -1.85 -14.73 2.09
C ALA A 109 -1.97 -15.59 3.35
N PHE A 110 -2.98 -15.33 4.17
CA PHE A 110 -3.16 -16.03 5.43
C PHE A 110 -4.62 -16.32 5.76
N ARG A 111 -4.85 -17.28 6.64
CA ARG A 111 -6.13 -17.58 7.25
C ARG A 111 -6.10 -17.29 8.73
N LEU A 112 -7.18 -16.69 9.24
CA LEU A 112 -7.42 -16.54 10.67
C LEU A 112 -8.55 -17.46 11.10
N ALA A 113 -8.32 -18.21 12.17
CA ALA A 113 -9.34 -19.03 12.80
C ALA A 113 -9.22 -18.92 14.33
N GLY A 114 -10.33 -19.11 15.03
CA GLY A 114 -10.33 -19.17 16.49
C GLY A 114 -11.65 -19.73 17.01
N THR A 115 -11.62 -20.30 18.21
CA THR A 115 -12.81 -20.93 18.79
C THR A 115 -13.93 -19.90 18.97
N GLY A 116 -15.10 -20.18 18.39
CA GLY A 116 -16.25 -19.27 18.46
C GLY A 116 -16.13 -18.01 17.60
N LYS A 117 -15.15 -17.95 16.68
CA LYS A 117 -14.93 -16.79 15.80
C LYS A 117 -15.24 -17.11 14.34
N THR A 118 -15.70 -16.10 13.62
CA THR A 118 -15.85 -16.20 12.16
C THR A 118 -14.47 -16.33 11.54
N PRO A 119 -14.20 -17.33 10.68
CA PRO A 119 -12.92 -17.45 10.00
C PRO A 119 -12.72 -16.29 9.02
N LEU A 120 -11.49 -15.83 8.89
CA LEU A 120 -11.11 -14.79 7.93
C LEU A 120 -10.02 -15.30 6.99
N ALA A 121 -9.96 -14.70 5.81
CA ALA A 121 -8.77 -14.71 4.97
C ALA A 121 -8.21 -13.31 4.91
N GLY A 122 -6.89 -13.20 4.83
CA GLY A 122 -6.20 -11.94 4.67
C GLY A 122 -5.08 -12.04 3.64
N LEU A 123 -4.74 -10.86 3.14
CA LEU A 123 -3.64 -10.58 2.25
C LEU A 123 -2.88 -9.39 2.83
N TRP A 124 -1.60 -9.60 3.10
CA TRP A 124 -0.66 -8.58 3.50
C TRP A 124 0.24 -8.26 2.32
N ALA A 125 0.50 -6.98 2.05
CA ALA A 125 1.47 -6.54 1.06
C ALA A 125 2.27 -5.38 1.65
N ASP A 126 3.59 -5.46 1.58
CA ASP A 126 4.54 -4.46 2.04
C ASP A 126 5.55 -4.21 0.92
N ASP A 127 5.60 -3.00 0.38
CA ASP A 127 6.52 -2.63 -0.71
C ASP A 127 7.74 -1.82 -0.21
N GLY A 128 7.93 -1.74 1.12
CA GLY A 128 8.95 -0.93 1.76
C GLY A 128 8.62 0.57 1.85
N ASP A 129 7.70 1.07 1.01
CA ASP A 129 7.16 2.43 1.07
C ASP A 129 5.89 2.49 1.94
N GLY A 130 5.15 1.39 2.04
CA GLY A 130 3.94 1.29 2.83
C GLY A 130 3.40 -0.14 2.90
N VAL A 131 2.38 -0.32 3.74
CA VAL A 131 1.76 -1.63 3.95
C VAL A 131 0.27 -1.55 3.62
N VAL A 132 -0.22 -2.56 2.91
CA VAL A 132 -1.65 -2.78 2.65
C VAL A 132 -2.07 -4.10 3.24
N LEU A 133 -3.08 -4.06 4.11
CA LEU A 133 -3.81 -5.22 4.60
C LEU A 133 -5.18 -5.25 3.95
N GLY A 134 -5.52 -6.37 3.32
CA GLY A 134 -6.87 -6.69 2.89
C GLY A 134 -7.30 -7.92 3.63
N TRP A 135 -8.49 -7.92 4.18
CA TRP A 135 -9.03 -9.12 4.82
C TRP A 135 -10.53 -9.19 4.70
N CYS A 136 -11.06 -10.40 4.80
CA CYS A 136 -12.49 -10.59 4.79
C CYS A 136 -12.95 -11.80 5.59
N THR A 137 -14.20 -11.72 6.04
CA THR A 137 -14.89 -12.87 6.61
C THR A 137 -15.14 -13.92 5.54
N LEU A 138 -14.90 -15.18 5.88
CA LEU A 138 -15.20 -16.31 5.04
C LEU A 138 -16.59 -16.84 5.37
N SER A 139 -17.43 -16.99 4.37
CA SER A 139 -18.50 -17.98 4.48
C SER A 139 -17.90 -19.37 4.32
N ALA A 140 -18.37 -20.32 5.10
CA ALA A 140 -18.13 -21.73 4.86
C ALA A 140 -18.74 -22.08 3.48
N GLY A 141 -17.91 -22.07 2.45
CA GLY A 141 -18.25 -22.69 1.18
C GLY A 141 -18.10 -24.19 1.37
N ALA A 142 -19.10 -24.97 1.02
CA ALA A 142 -18.90 -26.39 0.79
C ALA A 142 -17.77 -26.52 -0.24
N ALA A 143 -16.58 -26.88 0.22
CA ALA A 143 -15.56 -27.39 -0.67
C ALA A 143 -16.20 -28.61 -1.34
N ALA A 144 -16.60 -28.49 -2.60
CA ALA A 144 -16.81 -29.67 -3.40
C ALA A 144 -15.51 -30.48 -3.28
N PRO A 145 -15.56 -31.74 -2.83
CA PRO A 145 -14.37 -32.55 -2.78
C PRO A 145 -13.82 -32.58 -4.20
N ARG A 146 -12.61 -32.05 -4.39
CA ARG A 146 -11.86 -32.36 -5.60
C ARG A 146 -11.62 -33.87 -5.51
N THR A 147 -12.46 -34.66 -6.18
CA THR A 147 -12.07 -36.01 -6.57
C THR A 147 -10.74 -35.90 -7.26
N SER A 148 -9.74 -36.57 -6.68
CA SER A 148 -8.40 -36.70 -7.23
C SER A 148 -8.50 -37.01 -8.74
N PRO A 149 -7.89 -36.23 -9.63
CA PRO A 149 -7.89 -36.55 -11.04
C PRO A 149 -7.18 -37.90 -11.22
N ALA A 150 -7.85 -38.81 -11.92
CA ALA A 150 -7.19 -39.97 -12.51
C ALA A 150 -5.94 -39.51 -13.29
N ALA A 151 -4.90 -40.35 -13.28
CA ALA A 151 -3.61 -40.09 -13.90
C ALA A 151 -3.76 -39.40 -15.27
N PRO A 152 -3.08 -38.26 -15.51
CA PRO A 152 -3.32 -37.45 -16.69
C PRO A 152 -2.81 -38.17 -17.94
N ALA A 153 -3.66 -38.25 -18.96
CA ALA A 153 -3.21 -38.37 -20.33
C ALA A 153 -2.23 -37.23 -20.65
N PRO A 154 -1.22 -37.44 -21.52
CA PRO A 154 -0.22 -36.42 -21.81
C PRO A 154 -0.88 -35.12 -22.29
N ARG A 155 -0.73 -34.07 -21.47
CA ARG A 155 -1.27 -32.73 -21.70
C ARG A 155 -0.44 -32.07 -22.83
N PRO A 156 -1.07 -31.45 -23.84
CA PRO A 156 -0.38 -30.53 -24.73
C PRO A 156 0.33 -29.45 -23.91
N ALA A 157 1.57 -29.11 -24.26
CA ALA A 157 2.41 -28.19 -23.50
C ALA A 157 1.64 -26.93 -23.06
N ALA A 158 1.69 -26.62 -21.77
CA ALA A 158 1.08 -25.43 -21.20
C ALA A 158 1.67 -24.19 -21.88
N ALA A 159 0.80 -23.27 -22.30
CA ALA A 159 1.22 -21.93 -22.70
C ALA A 159 1.91 -21.25 -21.49
N PRO A 160 3.00 -20.50 -21.72
CA PRO A 160 3.73 -19.85 -20.64
C PRO A 160 2.82 -18.87 -19.89
N VAL A 161 2.87 -18.94 -18.55
CA VAL A 161 2.27 -17.95 -17.65
C VAL A 161 2.89 -16.58 -17.99
N PRO A 162 2.09 -15.51 -18.21
CA PRO A 162 2.64 -14.19 -18.45
C PRO A 162 3.40 -13.74 -17.20
N THR A 163 4.71 -13.56 -17.35
CA THR A 163 5.58 -12.97 -16.35
C THR A 163 5.09 -11.54 -16.08
N PRO A 164 5.10 -11.02 -14.84
CA PRO A 164 4.88 -9.60 -14.58
C PRO A 164 5.82 -8.79 -15.48
N GLN A 165 5.25 -8.04 -16.42
CA GLN A 165 6.04 -7.24 -17.36
C GLN A 165 6.17 -5.83 -16.81
N VAL A 166 7.34 -5.52 -16.24
CA VAL A 166 7.74 -4.12 -16.02
C VAL A 166 7.78 -3.43 -17.37
N SER A 167 6.78 -2.60 -17.62
CA SER A 167 6.62 -1.92 -18.91
C SER A 167 7.64 -0.79 -19.03
N ALA A 168 8.52 -0.85 -20.03
CA ALA A 168 9.49 0.22 -20.29
C ALA A 168 8.79 1.58 -20.45
N ILE A 169 9.41 2.64 -19.91
CA ILE A 169 8.94 4.02 -20.04
C ILE A 169 9.04 4.44 -21.51
N GLN A 170 7.94 4.98 -22.04
CA GLN A 170 7.84 5.41 -23.43
C GLN A 170 7.75 6.93 -23.52
N SER A 171 8.13 7.48 -24.67
CA SER A 171 7.77 8.87 -24.99
C SER A 171 6.26 8.97 -25.24
N GLY A 172 5.69 10.12 -24.91
CA GLY A 172 4.26 10.35 -25.00
C GLY A 172 3.75 11.38 -24.00
N LYS A 173 2.43 11.59 -24.02
CA LYS A 173 1.74 12.42 -23.05
C LYS A 173 1.25 11.57 -21.89
N TYR A 174 1.41 12.09 -20.68
CA TYR A 174 1.04 11.44 -19.44
C TYR A 174 0.18 12.38 -18.62
N GLY A 175 -1.06 12.00 -18.34
CA GLY A 175 -1.95 12.73 -17.44
C GLY A 175 -1.61 12.37 -16.00
N CYS A 176 -1.26 13.35 -15.18
CA CYS A 176 -0.76 13.15 -13.83
C CYS A 176 -1.75 13.64 -12.77
N THR A 177 -1.88 12.86 -11.71
CA THR A 177 -2.65 13.21 -10.50
C THR A 177 -1.75 13.06 -9.30
N GLU A 178 -1.83 14.00 -8.36
CA GLU A 178 -1.19 13.88 -7.06
C GLU A 178 -2.24 13.46 -6.03
N THR A 179 -1.90 12.45 -5.24
CA THR A 179 -2.73 12.01 -4.10
C THR A 179 -2.11 12.60 -2.84
N GLN A 180 -2.81 13.56 -2.22
CA GLN A 180 -2.38 14.15 -0.95
C GLN A 180 -3.24 13.58 0.19
N PRO A 181 -2.65 12.84 1.14
CA PRO A 181 -3.36 12.51 2.36
C PRO A 181 -3.52 13.79 3.19
N ARG A 182 -4.75 14.09 3.61
CA ARG A 182 -5.08 15.19 4.52
C ARG A 182 -5.81 14.67 5.74
N LEU A 183 -5.37 15.09 6.91
CA LEU A 183 -6.12 14.85 8.14
C LEU A 183 -7.18 15.93 8.29
N VAL A 184 -8.45 15.57 8.11
CA VAL A 184 -9.60 16.47 8.25
C VAL A 184 -10.48 15.93 9.36
N ASN A 185 -10.65 16.70 10.45
CA ASN A 185 -11.45 16.32 11.62
C ASN A 185 -11.08 14.94 12.20
N GLY A 186 -9.78 14.61 12.22
CA GLY A 186 -9.29 13.33 12.74
C GLY A 186 -9.50 12.12 11.83
N SER A 187 -9.94 12.33 10.58
CA SER A 187 -10.01 11.28 9.54
C SER A 187 -9.10 11.63 8.37
N TRP A 188 -8.33 10.66 7.89
CA TRP A 188 -7.54 10.82 6.67
C TRP A 188 -8.47 10.83 5.46
N GLN A 189 -8.39 11.89 4.68
CA GLN A 189 -9.02 12.05 3.39
C GLN A 189 -7.94 12.13 2.33
N PHE A 190 -8.17 11.49 1.19
CA PHE A 190 -7.27 11.60 0.05
C PHE A 190 -7.80 12.67 -0.88
N GLU A 191 -7.03 13.75 -1.04
CA GLU A 191 -7.31 14.75 -2.04
C GLU A 191 -6.56 14.39 -3.33
N PHE A 192 -7.32 14.17 -4.40
CA PHE A 192 -6.77 13.94 -5.74
C PHE A 192 -6.68 15.26 -6.47
N GLN A 193 -5.47 15.80 -6.61
CA GLN A 193 -5.23 17.02 -7.35
C GLN A 193 -4.71 16.68 -8.75
N SER A 194 -5.49 17.02 -9.78
CA SER A 194 -5.00 16.94 -11.15
C SER A 194 -3.80 17.86 -11.31
N ARG A 195 -2.67 17.31 -11.76
CA ARG A 195 -1.46 18.08 -12.03
C ARG A 195 -1.35 18.48 -13.48
N GLY A 196 -2.16 17.92 -14.36
CA GLY A 196 -2.14 18.18 -15.80
C GLY A 196 -1.25 17.20 -16.54
N VAL A 197 -0.68 17.64 -17.66
CA VAL A 197 -0.01 16.75 -18.61
C VAL A 197 1.51 16.92 -18.55
N VAL A 198 2.23 15.82 -18.37
CA VAL A 198 3.67 15.73 -18.63
C VAL A 198 3.87 15.15 -20.03
N GLN A 199 4.64 15.82 -20.88
CA GLN A 199 4.95 15.33 -22.22
C GLN A 199 6.42 14.93 -22.31
N LEU A 200 6.68 13.63 -22.43
CA LEU A 200 8.02 13.07 -22.66
C LEU A 200 8.31 12.99 -24.16
N GLN A 201 9.37 13.64 -24.62
CA GLN A 201 9.80 13.66 -26.01
C GLN A 201 10.91 12.63 -26.24
N ALA A 202 10.94 12.02 -27.43
CA ALA A 202 11.90 10.96 -27.75
C ALA A 202 13.38 11.38 -27.67
N ASP A 203 13.66 12.68 -27.72
CA ASP A 203 14.99 13.26 -27.65
C ASP A 203 15.47 13.55 -26.20
N GLY A 204 14.76 13.06 -25.20
CA GLY A 204 15.10 13.25 -23.78
C GLY A 204 14.70 14.62 -23.23
N ARG A 205 13.86 15.39 -23.94
CA ARG A 205 13.21 16.59 -23.39
C ARG A 205 11.84 16.25 -22.82
N TYR A 206 11.41 17.01 -21.82
CA TYR A 206 10.03 16.95 -21.38
C TYR A 206 9.44 18.35 -21.24
N VAL A 207 8.10 18.42 -21.30
CA VAL A 207 7.34 19.63 -20.94
C VAL A 207 6.48 19.26 -19.75
N ASP A 208 6.60 20.04 -18.68
CA ASP A 208 5.81 19.87 -17.46
C ASP A 208 4.40 20.45 -17.63
N PRO A 209 3.50 20.21 -16.65
CA PRO A 209 2.13 20.70 -16.78
C PRO A 209 1.96 22.21 -16.76
N PHE A 210 3.01 22.96 -16.39
CA PHE A 210 3.03 24.42 -16.41
C PHE A 210 3.64 24.96 -17.72
N GLY A 211 3.97 24.08 -18.67
CA GLY A 211 4.56 24.45 -19.96
C GLY A 211 6.06 24.69 -19.88
N VAL A 212 6.72 24.39 -18.76
CA VAL A 212 8.17 24.58 -18.61
C VAL A 212 8.89 23.34 -19.14
N ALA A 213 9.88 23.57 -19.99
CA ALA A 213 10.69 22.50 -20.56
C ALA A 213 11.83 22.09 -19.61
N GLY A 214 12.11 20.80 -19.56
CA GLY A 214 13.28 20.23 -18.90
C GLY A 214 13.86 19.06 -19.69
N ARG A 215 14.79 18.32 -19.08
CA ARG A 215 15.39 17.11 -19.63
C ARG A 215 15.11 15.91 -18.75
N TYR A 216 15.00 14.74 -19.37
CA TYR A 216 14.96 13.48 -18.68
C TYR A 216 15.96 12.49 -19.30
N GLY A 217 16.61 11.71 -18.44
CA GLY A 217 17.42 10.57 -18.83
C GLY A 217 16.69 9.28 -18.49
N LEU A 218 16.91 8.23 -19.28
CA LEU A 218 16.44 6.89 -18.96
C LEU A 218 17.65 6.01 -18.58
N ASN A 219 17.47 5.11 -17.63
CA ASN A 219 18.45 4.03 -17.42
C ASN A 219 18.48 3.08 -18.63
N ALA A 220 19.47 2.17 -18.68
CA ALA A 220 19.64 1.25 -19.80
C ALA A 220 18.40 0.37 -20.05
N ALA A 221 17.71 -0.03 -18.98
CA ALA A 221 16.47 -0.82 -19.04
C ALA A 221 15.22 0.01 -19.38
N ARG A 222 15.33 1.34 -19.39
CA ARG A 222 14.22 2.31 -19.55
C ARG A 222 13.10 2.12 -18.52
N THR A 223 13.42 1.60 -17.35
CA THR A 223 12.52 1.40 -16.21
C THR A 223 12.62 2.52 -15.16
N VAL A 224 13.59 3.42 -15.31
CA VAL A 224 13.72 4.60 -14.47
C VAL A 224 13.99 5.81 -15.36
N ALA A 225 13.21 6.86 -15.19
CA ALA A 225 13.49 8.18 -15.73
C ALA A 225 13.98 9.10 -14.62
N THR A 226 15.03 9.89 -14.88
CA THR A 226 15.52 10.93 -13.96
C THR A 226 15.35 12.28 -14.63
N PHE A 227 14.73 13.23 -13.93
CA PHE A 227 14.37 14.55 -14.47
C PHE A 227 15.32 15.65 -13.99
N SER A 228 15.55 16.63 -14.84
CA SER A 228 16.39 17.81 -14.58
C SER A 228 15.80 19.07 -15.22
N GLY A 229 15.87 20.19 -14.49
CA GLY A 229 15.15 21.43 -14.85
C GLY A 229 13.63 21.29 -14.73
N GLY A 230 12.89 22.39 -14.85
CA GLY A 230 11.41 22.42 -14.76
C GLY A 230 10.86 22.01 -13.38
N ALA A 231 9.54 21.79 -13.30
CA ALA A 231 8.87 21.43 -12.06
C ALA A 231 9.13 19.98 -11.59
N LEU A 232 9.67 19.11 -12.46
CA LEU A 232 10.08 17.75 -12.08
C LEU A 232 11.57 17.66 -11.76
N GLY A 233 12.31 18.77 -11.74
CA GLY A 233 13.76 18.75 -11.55
C GLY A 233 14.19 18.01 -10.28
N GLY A 234 15.10 17.04 -10.43
CA GLY A 234 15.56 16.17 -9.34
C GLY A 234 14.64 14.98 -9.06
N GLY A 235 13.48 14.91 -9.72
CA GLY A 235 12.54 13.80 -9.57
C GLY A 235 12.90 12.56 -10.39
N THR A 236 12.20 11.47 -10.09
CA THR A 236 12.29 10.20 -10.81
C THR A 236 10.91 9.72 -11.25
N ALA A 237 10.84 8.92 -12.31
CA ALA A 237 9.65 8.16 -12.66
C ALA A 237 9.98 6.69 -12.87
N THR A 238 9.10 5.82 -12.38
CA THR A 238 9.17 4.37 -12.54
C THR A 238 7.83 3.82 -13.02
N PRO A 239 7.81 2.77 -13.86
CA PRO A 239 6.58 2.05 -14.19
C PRO A 239 5.90 1.52 -12.94
N ILE A 240 4.57 1.53 -12.92
CA ILE A 240 3.80 0.78 -11.93
C ILE A 240 3.67 -0.64 -12.44
N GLU A 241 4.09 -1.62 -11.62
CA GLU A 241 4.05 -3.03 -11.99
C GLU A 241 2.62 -3.48 -12.31
N GLY A 242 2.47 -4.32 -13.35
CA GLY A 242 1.16 -4.78 -13.82
C GLY A 242 0.38 -3.75 -14.65
N GLU A 243 0.80 -2.49 -14.70
CA GLU A 243 0.04 -1.41 -15.32
C GLU A 243 0.79 -0.78 -16.51
N VAL A 244 0.46 -1.24 -17.73
CA VAL A 244 1.08 -0.75 -18.95
C VAL A 244 0.83 0.75 -19.14
N GLY A 245 1.91 1.52 -19.21
CA GLY A 245 1.83 2.96 -19.45
C GLY A 245 1.45 3.79 -18.24
N ARG A 246 1.45 3.21 -17.02
CA ARG A 246 1.33 3.96 -15.77
C ARG A 246 2.68 4.14 -15.11
N LEU A 247 2.91 5.34 -14.59
CA LEU A 247 4.16 5.76 -13.96
C LEU A 247 3.89 6.31 -12.56
N ARG A 248 4.73 5.94 -11.60
CA ARG A 248 4.90 6.65 -10.33
C ARG A 248 5.99 7.69 -10.51
N VAL A 249 5.69 8.95 -10.26
CA VAL A 249 6.66 10.06 -10.33
C VAL A 249 6.90 10.58 -8.92
N VAL A 250 8.15 10.59 -8.49
CA VAL A 250 8.55 11.12 -7.18
C VAL A 250 9.38 12.38 -7.40
N ILE A 251 8.97 13.49 -6.78
CA ILE A 251 9.62 14.79 -6.95
C ILE A 251 10.09 15.27 -5.58
N PRO A 252 11.39 15.48 -5.38
CA PRO A 252 11.90 16.04 -4.13
C PRO A 252 11.47 17.50 -3.99
N THR A 253 11.12 17.89 -2.78
CA THR A 253 10.72 19.25 -2.40
C THR A 253 11.43 19.68 -1.12
N ALA A 254 11.37 20.97 -0.79
CA ALA A 254 11.96 21.48 0.45
C ALA A 254 11.32 20.88 1.72
N SER A 255 10.08 20.38 1.62
CA SER A 255 9.30 19.81 2.74
C SER A 255 9.22 18.28 2.73
N GLY A 256 9.99 17.59 1.88
CA GLY A 256 9.90 16.14 1.69
C GLY A 256 9.68 15.80 0.22
N GLU A 257 8.80 14.84 -0.07
CA GLU A 257 8.57 14.38 -1.45
C GLU A 257 7.12 14.59 -1.89
N ARG A 258 6.93 14.81 -3.19
CA ARG A 258 5.62 14.77 -3.85
C ARG A 258 5.55 13.55 -4.74
N ARG A 259 4.47 12.78 -4.60
CA ARG A 259 4.24 11.55 -5.36
C ARG A 259 3.07 11.75 -6.31
N TRP A 260 3.32 11.65 -7.60
CA TRP A 260 2.30 11.70 -8.63
C TRP A 260 2.12 10.32 -9.25
N THR A 261 0.91 10.04 -9.66
CA THR A 261 0.60 8.90 -10.51
C THR A 261 0.18 9.41 -11.86
N CYS A 262 0.86 8.94 -12.90
CA CYS A 262 0.68 9.40 -14.26
C CYS A 262 0.26 8.24 -15.17
N GLY A 263 -0.81 8.42 -15.93
CA GLY A 263 -1.26 7.46 -16.95
C GLY A 263 -1.01 8.00 -18.34
N ARG A 264 -0.59 7.15 -19.27
CA ARG A 264 -0.45 7.54 -20.68
C ARG A 264 -1.80 7.92 -21.29
N MET A 265 -1.82 9.00 -22.08
CA MET A 265 -2.99 9.46 -22.84
C MET A 265 -2.84 9.20 -24.34
#